data_AF-A0A2E1YTM3-F1
#
_entry.id   AF-A0A2E1YTM3-F1
#
_cell.length_a   1.000
_cell.length_b   1.000
_cell.length_c   1.000
_cell.angle_alpha   90.00
_cell.angle_beta   90.00
_cell.angle_gamma   90.00
#
_symmetry.space_group_name_H-M   'P 1'
#
loop_
_entity.id
_entity.type
_entity.pdbx_description
1 polymer ?
#
loop_
_entity_poly.entity_id
_entity_poly.type
_entity_poly.pdbx_seq_one_letter_code
_entity_poly.pdbx_strand_id
1 'polypeptide(L)'
;MFFIFKILLSAIVIAGASWLSGKYPKLAGFIIALPLATLIALVLSYTEHKNAETTVTFAKSILIGVPASYFFFIPFFFAKSLNMNFWLIYSSGLALLVVAFFVHKYIVSFF
;
A
#
# COMPACT_ATOMS: atom_id res chain seq x y z
N MET A 1 18.15 6.99 -16.64
CA MET A 1 17.24 6.19 -17.49
C MET A 1 16.34 5.26 -16.68
N PHE A 2 16.87 4.55 -15.66
CA PHE A 2 16.07 3.66 -14.80
C PHE A 2 14.91 4.36 -14.06
N PHE A 3 15.09 5.61 -13.61
CA PHE A 3 14.08 6.37 -12.85
C PHE A 3 12.74 6.57 -13.60
N ILE A 4 12.79 7.05 -14.85
CA ILE A 4 11.59 7.28 -15.67
C ILE A 4 10.85 5.97 -15.92
N PHE A 5 11.58 4.87 -16.15
CA PHE A 5 10.98 3.54 -16.29
C PHE A 5 10.21 3.11 -15.04
N LYS A 6 10.74 3.36 -13.82
CA LYS A 6 10.02 3.04 -12.57
C LYS A 6 8.70 3.79 -12.47
N ILE A 7 8.70 5.08 -12.86
CA ILE A 7 7.51 5.93 -12.86
C ILE A 7 6.48 5.38 -13.83
N LEU A 8 6.86 5.14 -15.09
CA LEU A 8 5.94 4.65 -16.12
C LEU A 8 5.34 3.30 -15.73
N LEU A 9 6.16 2.36 -15.25
CA LEU A 9 5.70 1.05 -14.81
C LEU A 9 4.69 1.17 -13.65
N SER A 10 5.01 2.00 -12.64
CA SER A 10 4.12 2.21 -11.49
C SER A 10 2.81 2.89 -11.91
N ALA A 11 2.89 3.89 -12.79
CA ALA A 11 1.73 4.62 -13.29
C ALA A 11 0.78 3.70 -14.08
N ILE A 12 1.33 2.80 -14.91
CA ILE A 12 0.53 1.82 -15.67
C ILE A 12 -0.23 0.90 -14.72
N VAL A 13 0.41 0.39 -13.67
CA VAL A 13 -0.24 -0.49 -12.68
C VAL A 13 -1.39 0.24 -11.97
N ILE A 14 -1.14 1.46 -11.48
CA ILE A 14 -2.15 2.24 -10.75
C ILE A 14 -3.30 2.64 -11.68
N ALA A 15 -3.00 3.20 -12.85
CA ALA A 15 -4.02 3.63 -13.81
C ALA A 15 -4.85 2.44 -14.33
N GLY A 16 -4.18 1.31 -14.63
CA GLY A 16 -4.84 0.10 -15.07
C GLY A 16 -5.80 -0.46 -14.04
N ALA A 17 -5.39 -0.56 -12.77
CA ALA A 17 -6.26 -1.01 -11.70
C ALA A 17 -7.40 -0.03 -11.40
N SER A 18 -7.13 1.28 -11.45
CA SER A 18 -8.16 2.32 -11.30
C SER A 18 -9.22 2.22 -12.38
N TRP A 19 -8.83 2.07 -13.64
CA TRP A 19 -9.76 1.86 -14.76
C TRP A 19 -10.54 0.56 -14.60
N LEU A 20 -9.86 -0.53 -14.23
CA LEU A 20 -10.48 -1.83 -14.02
C LEU A 20 -11.50 -1.80 -12.89
N SER A 21 -11.31 -0.97 -11.86
CA SER A 21 -12.23 -0.86 -10.74
C SER A 21 -13.64 -0.44 -11.13
N GLY A 22 -13.79 0.32 -12.22
CA GLY A 22 -15.10 0.71 -12.75
C GLY A 22 -15.87 -0.42 -13.44
N LYS A 23 -15.16 -1.46 -13.95
CA LYS A 23 -15.77 -2.62 -14.60
C LYS A 23 -15.83 -3.85 -13.70
N TYR A 24 -14.74 -4.17 -13.01
CA TYR A 24 -14.57 -5.36 -12.18
C TYR A 24 -13.97 -4.99 -10.81
N PRO A 25 -14.75 -4.37 -9.90
CA PRO A 25 -14.25 -3.85 -8.63
C PRO A 25 -13.51 -4.88 -7.77
N LYS A 26 -14.02 -6.11 -7.69
CA LYS A 26 -13.42 -7.19 -6.89
C LYS A 26 -12.04 -7.59 -7.43
N LEU A 27 -11.91 -7.71 -8.76
CA LEU A 27 -10.64 -8.05 -9.41
C LEU A 27 -9.63 -6.90 -9.28
N ALA A 28 -10.07 -5.66 -9.49
CA ALA A 28 -9.22 -4.49 -9.30
C ALA A 28 -8.72 -4.37 -7.85
N GLY A 29 -9.61 -4.60 -6.88
CA GLY A 29 -9.25 -4.65 -5.46
C GLY A 29 -8.22 -5.74 -5.15
N PHE A 30 -8.39 -6.94 -5.71
CA PHE A 30 -7.40 -8.02 -5.59
C PHE A 30 -6.04 -7.63 -6.20
N ILE A 31 -6.03 -7.05 -7.40
CA ILE A 31 -4.80 -6.60 -8.06
C ILE A 31 -4.08 -5.52 -7.25
N ILE A 32 -4.81 -4.55 -6.68
CA ILE A 32 -4.24 -3.52 -5.79
C ILE A 32 -3.75 -4.11 -4.46
N ALA A 33 -4.43 -5.14 -3.94
CA ALA A 33 -4.03 -5.81 -2.70
C ALA A 33 -2.76 -6.66 -2.88
N LEU A 34 -2.44 -7.09 -4.10
CA LEU A 34 -1.13 -7.65 -4.40
C LEU A 34 -0.06 -6.60 -4.13
N PRO A 35 1.08 -6.96 -3.55
CA PRO A 35 2.16 -6.02 -3.23
C PRO A 35 2.94 -5.66 -4.51
N LEU A 36 2.27 -5.21 -5.58
CA LEU A 36 2.86 -4.95 -6.90
C LEU A 36 3.95 -3.88 -6.84
N ALA A 37 3.70 -2.80 -6.10
CA ALA A 37 4.70 -1.76 -5.86
C ALA A 37 5.94 -2.34 -5.16
N THR A 38 5.76 -3.23 -4.18
CA THR A 38 6.85 -3.92 -3.48
C THR A 38 7.62 -4.86 -4.41
N LEU A 39 6.93 -5.68 -5.22
CA LEU A 39 7.58 -6.58 -6.18
C LEU A 39 8.48 -5.80 -7.14
N ILE A 40 7.95 -4.69 -7.69
CA ILE A 40 8.70 -3.81 -8.59
C ILE A 40 9.87 -3.15 -7.84
N ALA A 41 9.62 -2.59 -6.65
CA ALA A 41 10.62 -1.87 -5.88
C ALA A 41 11.78 -2.78 -5.41
N LEU A 42 11.51 -4.02 -5.00
CA LEU A 42 12.54 -4.97 -4.55
C LEU A 42 13.47 -5.37 -5.70
N VAL A 43 12.90 -5.72 -6.86
CA VAL A 43 13.69 -6.07 -8.06
C VAL A 43 14.56 -4.88 -8.47
N LEU A 44 13.95 -3.69 -8.57
CA LEU A 44 14.67 -2.49 -9.01
C LEU A 44 15.75 -2.08 -7.99
N SER A 45 15.46 -2.15 -6.69
CA SER A 45 16.42 -1.85 -5.62
C SER A 45 17.62 -2.77 -5.67
N TYR A 46 17.39 -4.09 -5.82
CA TYR A 46 18.47 -5.06 -5.96
C TYR A 46 19.28 -4.84 -7.23
N THR A 47 18.63 -4.57 -8.37
CA THR A 47 19.36 -4.34 -9.64
C THR A 47 20.25 -3.10 -9.59
N GLU A 48 19.85 -2.07 -8.83
CA GLU A 48 20.56 -0.80 -8.75
C GLU A 48 21.71 -0.84 -7.73
N HIS A 49 21.46 -1.43 -6.55
CA HIS A 49 22.43 -1.42 -5.45
C HIS A 49 23.23 -2.72 -5.32
N LYS A 50 22.80 -3.80 -6.00
CA LYS A 50 23.41 -5.14 -5.96
C LYS A 50 23.65 -5.68 -4.54
N ASN A 51 22.86 -5.24 -3.58
CA ASN A 51 22.98 -5.62 -2.18
C ASN A 51 21.74 -6.40 -1.74
N ALA A 52 21.95 -7.70 -1.48
CA ALA A 52 20.89 -8.60 -1.05
C ALA A 52 20.43 -8.31 0.38
N GLU A 53 21.33 -7.92 1.27
CA GLU A 53 21.03 -7.64 2.68
C GLU A 53 20.12 -6.42 2.85
N THR A 54 20.40 -5.33 2.12
CA THR A 54 19.52 -4.15 2.09
C THR A 54 18.15 -4.48 1.50
N THR A 55 18.11 -5.35 0.48
CA THR A 55 16.87 -5.80 -0.15
C THR A 55 16.03 -6.65 0.80
N VAL A 56 16.65 -7.57 1.55
CA VAL A 56 16.00 -8.39 2.57
C VAL A 56 15.49 -7.53 3.72
N THR A 57 16.29 -6.57 4.19
CA THR A 57 15.88 -5.62 5.24
C THR A 57 14.69 -4.77 4.78
N PHE A 58 14.69 -4.33 3.52
CA PHE A 58 13.57 -3.62 2.92
C PHE A 58 12.32 -4.50 2.87
N ALA A 59 12.42 -5.75 2.42
CA ALA A 59 11.29 -6.69 2.39
C ALA A 59 10.72 -6.96 3.80
N LYS A 60 11.58 -7.16 4.81
CA LYS A 60 11.16 -7.32 6.22
C LYS A 60 10.41 -6.09 6.73
N SER A 61 10.95 -4.90 6.44
CA SER A 61 10.32 -3.63 6.84
C SER A 61 8.93 -3.48 6.21
N ILE A 62 8.76 -3.85 4.95
CA ILE A 62 7.45 -3.84 4.27
C ILE A 62 6.50 -4.83 4.94
N LEU A 63 6.93 -6.07 5.18
CA LEU A 63 6.09 -7.09 5.82
C LEU A 63 5.53 -6.62 7.17
N ILE A 64 6.35 -5.92 7.95
CA ILE A 64 5.97 -5.35 9.25
C ILE A 64 5.02 -4.15 9.08
N GLY A 65 5.19 -3.35 8.02
CA GLY A 65 4.33 -2.19 7.73
C GLY A 65 2.96 -2.55 7.14
N VAL A 66 2.84 -3.68 6.43
CA VAL A 66 1.57 -4.10 5.79
C VAL A 66 0.40 -4.22 6.78
N PRO A 67 0.54 -4.87 7.95
CA PRO A 67 -0.54 -4.91 8.94
C PRO A 67 -1.05 -3.53 9.37
N ALA A 68 -0.16 -2.54 9.53
CA ALA A 68 -0.58 -1.17 9.86
C ALA A 68 -1.41 -0.54 8.72
N SER A 69 -1.12 -0.87 7.47
CA SER A 69 -1.89 -0.39 6.32
C SER A 69 -3.34 -0.87 6.29
N TYR A 70 -3.66 -2.00 6.93
CA TYR A 70 -5.02 -2.53 6.95
C TYR A 70 -6.01 -1.65 7.71
N PHE A 71 -5.53 -0.81 8.63
CA PHE A 71 -6.36 0.14 9.38
C PHE A 71 -7.04 1.18 8.48
N PHE A 72 -6.44 1.51 7.32
CA PHE A 72 -7.05 2.37 6.33
C PHE A 72 -8.41 1.85 5.85
N PHE A 73 -8.57 0.52 5.74
CA PHE A 73 -9.77 -0.08 5.19
C PHE A 73 -10.91 -0.21 6.21
N ILE A 74 -10.66 -0.04 7.51
CA ILE A 74 -11.65 -0.25 8.58
C ILE A 74 -12.94 0.58 8.35
N PRO A 75 -12.89 1.89 8.06
CA PRO A 75 -14.10 2.69 7.89
C PRO A 75 -14.96 2.26 6.70
N PHE A 76 -14.35 1.64 5.68
CA PHE A 76 -15.07 1.17 4.49
C PHE A 76 -16.06 0.04 4.81
N PHE A 77 -15.84 -0.74 5.88
CA PHE A 77 -16.80 -1.75 6.34
C PHE A 77 -18.06 -1.14 6.97
N PHE A 78 -17.96 0.07 7.53
CA PHE A 78 -19.05 0.76 8.22
C PHE A 78 -19.71 1.86 7.38
N ALA A 79 -19.27 2.02 6.13
CA ALA A 79 -19.76 3.03 5.20
C ALA A 79 -21.29 3.12 5.14
N LYS A 80 -21.95 1.95 5.04
CA LYS A 80 -23.42 1.85 4.95
C LYS A 80 -24.11 2.03 6.29
N SER A 81 -23.57 1.44 7.37
CA SER A 81 -24.23 1.48 8.70
C SER A 81 -24.22 2.89 9.30
N LEU A 82 -23.21 3.69 8.97
CA LEU A 82 -23.05 5.05 9.48
C LEU A 82 -23.49 6.14 8.48
N ASN A 83 -24.07 5.77 7.33
CA ASN A 83 -24.46 6.68 6.25
C ASN A 83 -23.34 7.68 5.85
N MET A 84 -22.10 7.20 5.83
CA MET A 84 -20.94 8.06 5.55
C MET A 84 -20.81 8.31 4.05
N ASN A 85 -20.53 9.56 3.65
CA ASN A 85 -20.15 9.86 2.28
C ASN A 85 -18.70 9.40 2.00
N PHE A 86 -18.34 9.32 0.72
CA PHE A 86 -17.01 8.85 0.29
C PHE A 86 -15.86 9.61 0.95
N TRP A 87 -15.91 10.95 0.97
CA TRP A 87 -14.83 11.79 1.51
C TRP A 87 -14.63 11.60 3.01
N LEU A 88 -15.72 11.36 3.75
CA LEU A 88 -15.67 11.11 5.18
C LEU A 88 -15.10 9.71 5.48
N ILE A 89 -15.46 8.69 4.70
CA ILE A 89 -14.86 7.35 4.79
C ILE A 89 -13.38 7.40 4.45
N TYR A 90 -13.01 8.07 3.36
CA TYR A 90 -11.63 8.16 2.90
C TYR A 90 -10.74 8.93 3.89
N SER A 91 -11.20 10.07 4.39
CA SER A 91 -10.44 10.88 5.36
C SER A 91 -10.32 10.20 6.72
N SER A 92 -11.37 9.52 7.20
CA SER A 92 -11.27 8.70 8.42
C SER A 92 -10.32 7.51 8.25
N GLY A 93 -10.31 6.86 7.08
CA GLY A 93 -9.33 5.82 6.76
C GLY A 93 -7.90 6.35 6.81
N LEU A 94 -7.66 7.53 6.22
CA LEU A 94 -6.35 8.17 6.26
C LEU A 94 -5.93 8.54 7.69
N ALA A 95 -6.86 9.07 8.49
CA ALA A 95 -6.60 9.38 9.90
C ALA A 95 -6.23 8.11 10.69
N LEU A 96 -6.97 7.01 10.50
CA LEU A 96 -6.66 5.73 11.13
C LEU A 96 -5.32 5.16 10.69
N LEU A 97 -4.95 5.31 9.41
CA LEU A 97 -3.63 4.90 8.91
C LEU A 97 -2.50 5.64 9.63
N VAL A 98 -2.64 6.96 9.80
CA VAL A 98 -1.65 7.78 10.52
C VAL A 98 -1.56 7.35 11.98
N VAL A 99 -2.69 7.16 12.66
CA VAL A 99 -2.72 6.67 14.05
C VAL A 99 -2.08 5.28 14.15
N ALA A 100 -2.43 4.36 13.25
CA ALA A 100 -1.86 3.01 13.21
C ALA A 100 -0.35 3.02 13.02
N PHE A 101 0.18 3.94 12.19
CA PHE A 101 1.62 4.12 12.03
C PHE A 101 2.31 4.52 13.35
N PHE A 102 1.75 5.50 14.07
CA PHE A 102 2.35 5.93 15.35
C PHE A 102 2.25 4.86 16.43
N VAL A 103 1.12 4.15 16.52
CA VAL A 103 0.94 3.02 17.43
C VAL A 103 1.94 1.92 17.11
N HIS A 104 2.07 1.56 15.83
CA HIS A 104 3.03 0.57 15.37
C HIS A 104 4.47 0.95 15.73
N LYS A 105 4.87 2.20 15.44
CA LYS A 105 6.19 2.72 15.80
C LYS A 105 6.47 2.66 17.30
N TYR A 106 5.48 3.02 18.12
CA TYR A 106 5.58 2.95 19.57
C TYR A 106 5.77 1.50 20.04
N ILE A 107 4.97 0.56 19.53
CA ILE A 107 5.09 -0.87 19.89
C ILE A 107 6.46 -1.43 19.49
N VAL A 108 6.93 -1.15 18.26
CA VAL A 108 8.23 -1.63 17.79
C VAL A 108 9.38 -1.06 18.63
N SER A 109 9.24 0.15 19.20
CA SER A 109 10.29 0.72 20.05
C SER A 109 10.55 -0.03 21.36
N PHE A 110 9.69 -0.98 21.74
CA PHE A 110 9.88 -1.84 22.92
C PHE A 110 10.69 -3.11 22.64
N PHE A 111 10.98 -3.42 21.37
CA PHE A 111 11.71 -4.60 20.93
C PHE A 111 13.04 -4.22 20.27
#